data_AF-A0A7S1S1I0-F1
#
_entry.id   AF-A0A7S1S1I0-F1
#
_cell.length_a   1.000
_cell.length_b   1.000
_cell.length_c   1.000
_cell.angle_alpha   90.00
_cell.angle_beta   90.00
_cell.angle_gamma   90.00
#
_symmetry.space_group_name_H-M   'P 1'
#
loop_
_entity.id
_entity.type
_entity.pdbx_description
1 polymer ?
#
loop_
_entity_poly.entity_id
_entity_poly.type
_entity_poly.pdbx_seq_one_letter_code
_entity_poly.pdbx_strand_id
1 'polypeptide(L)'
;MLDKSSNGTWLNDQLVGKDRCLPIEPGDRIFVLPAARVGQAEVVGFAVVAAGDDQRPRAGLGRQLAADLRCRLCTEKPIHRCVTTVPCGHIFDTGCLIAWRHRSNRCPECGLVVLQVVRNRGVDNMAETFLQNHPEAARAASTLKLLEYAERCPDSQSLLSRLTTGVPTPARTVAQAVEEAAQANAEPAAVGLPRHLKHLARFAAEAA
;
A
#
# COMPACT_ATOMS: atom_id res chain seq x y z
N MET A 1 8.03 35.91 -18.85
CA MET A 1 9.39 36.23 -18.39
C MET A 1 10.17 36.90 -19.53
N LEU A 2 10.97 37.93 -19.25
CA LEU A 2 11.89 38.55 -20.19
C LEU A 2 13.33 38.14 -19.85
N ASP A 3 14.05 37.52 -20.78
CA ASP A 3 15.45 37.12 -20.56
C ASP A 3 16.40 38.30 -20.76
N LYS A 4 16.99 38.80 -19.67
CA LYS A 4 18.06 39.82 -19.70
C LYS A 4 19.46 39.24 -19.42
N SER A 5 19.58 37.91 -19.36
CA SER A 5 20.84 37.26 -19.01
C SER A 5 21.86 37.43 -20.13
N SER A 6 23.13 37.54 -19.75
CA SER A 6 24.24 37.53 -20.71
C SER A 6 24.69 36.10 -21.06
N ASN A 7 24.42 35.15 -20.17
CA ASN A 7 24.87 33.75 -20.29
C ASN A 7 23.80 32.79 -20.84
N GLY A 8 22.58 33.29 -21.07
CA GLY A 8 21.42 32.53 -21.51
C GLY A 8 20.54 32.09 -20.34
N THR A 9 19.22 32.16 -20.54
CA THR A 9 18.22 31.52 -19.68
C THR A 9 17.59 30.35 -20.43
N TRP A 10 17.40 29.21 -19.77
CA TRP A 10 16.68 28.06 -20.31
C TRP A 10 15.31 27.95 -19.66
N LEU A 11 14.28 27.72 -20.47
CA LEU A 11 12.92 27.42 -20.05
C LEU A 11 12.57 26.02 -20.56
N ASN A 12 12.26 25.07 -19.68
CA ASN A 12 11.96 23.67 -20.02
C ASN A 12 12.98 23.09 -21.01
N ASP A 13 14.27 23.24 -20.67
CA ASP A 13 15.43 22.79 -21.46
C ASP A 13 15.64 23.49 -22.81
N GLN A 14 14.82 24.49 -23.16
CA GLN A 14 15.00 25.32 -24.35
C GLN A 14 15.64 26.67 -24.03
N LEU A 15 16.69 27.04 -24.78
CA LEU A 15 17.33 28.34 -24.66
C LEU A 15 16.36 29.44 -25.14
N VAL A 16 16.05 30.39 -24.26
CA VAL A 16 15.11 31.48 -24.54
C VAL A 16 15.75 32.48 -25.51
N GLY A 17 16.93 32.99 -25.14
CA GLY A 17 17.67 33.99 -25.90
C GLY A 17 17.45 35.41 -25.37
N LYS A 18 18.52 36.21 -25.40
CA LYS A 18 18.54 37.57 -24.84
C LYS A 18 17.44 38.45 -25.46
N ASP A 19 16.79 39.24 -24.61
CA ASP A 19 15.72 40.19 -24.92
C ASP A 19 14.44 39.54 -25.48
N ARG A 20 14.33 38.20 -25.41
CA ARG A 20 13.11 37.48 -25.78
C ARG A 20 12.18 37.36 -24.58
N CYS A 21 10.89 37.56 -24.84
CA CYS A 21 9.82 37.38 -23.85
C CYS A 21 9.05 36.10 -24.17
N LEU A 22 8.87 35.23 -23.18
CA LEU A 22 8.05 34.03 -23.28
C LEU A 22 7.00 34.01 -22.15
N PRO A 23 5.78 33.52 -22.41
CA PRO A 23 4.85 33.21 -21.34
C PRO A 23 5.46 32.12 -20.45
N ILE A 24 5.16 32.17 -19.15
CA ILE A 24 5.54 31.14 -18.19
C ILE A 24 4.28 30.63 -17.51
N GLU A 25 4.18 29.33 -17.35
CA GLU A 25 3.08 28.65 -16.69
C GLU A 25 3.55 27.97 -15.38
N PRO A 26 2.64 27.77 -14.41
CA PRO A 26 2.95 26.95 -13.24
C PRO A 26 3.42 25.55 -13.65
N GLY A 27 4.57 25.13 -13.12
CA GLY A 27 5.24 23.88 -13.51
C GLY A 27 6.46 24.11 -14.42
N ASP A 28 6.60 25.28 -15.03
CA ASP A 28 7.76 25.61 -15.85
C ASP A 28 9.06 25.64 -15.03
N ARG A 29 10.13 25.15 -15.65
CA ARG A 29 11.48 25.12 -15.06
C ARG A 29 12.37 26.12 -15.78
N ILE A 30 12.94 27.03 -15.00
CA ILE A 30 13.85 28.08 -15.48
C ILE A 30 15.24 27.76 -14.96
N PHE A 31 16.21 27.54 -15.85
CA PHE A 31 17.62 27.37 -15.47
C PHE A 31 18.43 28.57 -15.92
N VAL A 32 19.26 29.09 -15.01
CA VAL A 32 20.24 30.15 -15.33
C VAL A 32 21.64 29.55 -15.47
N LEU A 33 21.92 28.48 -14.73
CA LEU A 33 23.12 27.66 -14.87
C LEU A 33 22.69 26.19 -15.02
N PRO A 34 22.53 25.68 -16.25
CA PRO A 34 22.09 24.30 -16.48
C PRO A 34 23.23 23.31 -16.20
N ALA A 35 22.86 22.11 -15.75
CA ALA A 35 23.81 21.03 -15.41
C ALA A 35 24.76 20.69 -16.57
N ALA A 36 24.28 20.80 -17.80
CA ALA A 36 25.08 20.55 -19.00
C ALA A 36 26.27 21.53 -19.17
N ARG A 37 26.27 22.68 -18.48
CA ARG A 37 27.35 23.68 -18.55
C ARG A 37 28.22 23.73 -17.30
N VAL A 38 27.64 23.56 -16.12
CA VAL A 38 28.35 23.76 -14.84
C VAL A 38 28.51 22.48 -14.02
N GLY A 39 27.99 21.34 -14.51
CA GLY A 39 27.89 20.11 -13.74
C GLY A 39 26.75 20.13 -12.73
N GLN A 40 26.40 18.97 -12.16
CA GLN A 40 25.22 18.84 -11.29
C GLN A 40 25.33 19.61 -9.97
N ALA A 41 26.54 19.78 -9.43
CA ALA A 41 26.76 20.40 -8.13
C ALA A 41 26.51 21.92 -8.13
N GLU A 42 26.68 22.59 -9.27
CA GLU A 42 26.65 24.05 -9.41
C GLU A 42 25.40 24.54 -10.15
N VAL A 43 24.40 23.67 -10.33
CA VAL A 43 23.15 24.00 -11.05
C VAL A 43 22.38 25.06 -10.29
N VAL A 44 21.92 26.08 -11.02
CA VAL A 44 20.98 27.08 -10.50
C VAL A 44 19.75 27.09 -11.38
N GLY A 45 18.64 26.66 -10.79
CA GLY A 45 17.33 26.63 -11.44
C GLY A 45 16.19 26.94 -10.48
N PHE A 46 15.09 27.38 -11.05
CA PHE A 46 13.86 27.78 -10.38
C PHE A 46 12.69 27.03 -11.01
N ALA A 47 11.70 26.66 -10.20
CA ALA A 47 10.42 26.17 -10.70
C ALA A 47 9.38 27.26 -10.48
N VAL A 48 8.62 27.57 -11.52
CA VAL A 48 7.48 28.49 -11.42
C VAL A 48 6.37 27.73 -10.72
N VAL A 49 6.04 28.16 -9.51
CA VAL A 49 4.89 27.65 -8.77
C VAL A 49 3.82 28.74 -8.75
N ALA A 50 2.58 28.38 -9.06
CA ALA A 50 1.48 29.26 -8.74
C ALA A 50 1.40 29.39 -7.21
N ALA A 51 1.28 30.61 -6.70
CA ALA A 51 0.75 30.85 -5.36
C ALA A 51 -0.76 30.52 -5.39
N GLY A 52 -1.09 29.26 -5.58
CA GLY A 52 -2.44 28.75 -5.42
C GLY A 52 -2.62 28.38 -3.96
N ASP A 53 -3.63 28.95 -3.31
CA ASP A 53 -4.28 28.23 -2.21
C ASP A 53 -4.62 26.84 -2.76
N ASP A 54 -4.21 25.79 -2.04
CA ASP A 54 -4.59 24.42 -2.32
C ASP A 54 -6.11 24.27 -2.16
N GLN A 55 -6.84 24.71 -3.19
CA GLN A 55 -8.30 24.68 -3.30
C GLN A 55 -8.79 23.33 -3.81
N ARG A 56 -7.97 22.26 -3.71
CA ARG A 56 -8.52 20.92 -3.77
C ARG A 56 -9.56 20.83 -2.65
N PRO A 57 -10.80 20.43 -2.95
CA PRO A 57 -11.79 20.24 -1.90
C PRO A 57 -11.22 19.23 -0.89
N ARG A 58 -10.86 19.70 0.30
CA ARG A 58 -10.51 18.80 1.44
C ARG A 58 -11.70 17.93 1.86
N ALA A 59 -12.89 18.27 1.36
CA ALA A 59 -14.09 17.45 1.41
C ALA A 59 -13.82 16.10 0.72
N GLY A 60 -13.55 15.07 1.53
CA GLY A 60 -13.37 13.70 1.05
C GLY A 60 -11.99 13.09 1.31
N LEU A 61 -11.00 13.85 1.80
CA LEU A 61 -9.67 13.31 2.10
C LEU A 61 -9.74 12.15 3.10
N GLY A 62 -10.51 12.30 4.18
CA GLY A 62 -10.73 11.23 5.16
C GLY A 62 -11.42 10.00 4.54
N ARG A 63 -12.38 10.20 3.63
CA ARG A 63 -13.06 9.10 2.92
C ARG A 63 -12.10 8.36 1.99
N GLN A 64 -11.23 9.09 1.30
CA GLN A 64 -10.23 8.53 0.39
C GLN A 64 -9.15 7.77 1.17
N LEU A 65 -8.63 8.36 2.25
CA LEU A 65 -7.68 7.69 3.14
C LEU A 65 -8.28 6.40 3.72
N ALA A 66 -9.55 6.43 4.15
CA ALA A 66 -10.25 5.23 4.62
C ALA A 66 -10.43 4.16 3.53
N ALA A 67 -10.52 4.55 2.26
CA ALA A 67 -10.61 3.62 1.14
C ALA A 67 -9.25 2.97 0.84
N ASP A 68 -8.16 3.74 0.97
CA ASP A 68 -6.79 3.29 0.72
C ASP A 68 -6.26 2.41 1.86
N LEU A 69 -6.65 2.67 3.11
CA LEU A 69 -6.34 1.87 4.29
C LEU A 69 -7.28 0.67 4.44
N ARG A 70 -7.50 -0.10 3.38
CA ARG A 70 -8.44 -1.24 3.39
C ARG A 70 -7.74 -2.56 3.12
N CYS A 71 -8.04 -3.57 3.91
CA CYS A 71 -7.58 -4.94 3.63
C CYS A 71 -8.26 -5.46 2.36
N ARG A 72 -7.48 -5.94 1.39
CA ARG A 72 -8.02 -6.37 0.08
C ARG A 72 -8.72 -7.73 0.12
N LEU A 73 -8.59 -8.46 1.23
CA LEU A 73 -9.23 -9.76 1.45
C LEU A 73 -10.58 -9.64 2.19
N CYS A 74 -10.62 -9.00 3.36
CA CYS A 74 -11.86 -8.83 4.11
C CYS A 74 -12.63 -7.56 3.71
N THR A 75 -12.01 -6.66 2.94
CA THR A 75 -12.58 -5.36 2.52
C THR A 75 -13.01 -4.44 3.67
N GLU A 76 -12.67 -4.76 4.91
CA GLU A 76 -12.89 -3.88 6.04
C GLU A 76 -11.81 -2.79 6.12
N LYS A 77 -12.20 -1.68 6.73
CA LYS A 77 -11.38 -0.50 6.96
C LYS A 77 -11.50 -0.06 8.43
N PRO A 78 -10.46 0.56 8.99
CA PRO A 78 -9.11 0.61 8.43
C PRO A 78 -8.41 -0.74 8.58
N ILE A 79 -7.31 -0.96 7.86
CA ILE A 79 -6.48 -2.16 7.94
C ILE A 79 -5.92 -2.37 9.35
N HIS A 80 -5.90 -3.61 9.84
CA HIS A 80 -5.43 -3.96 11.17
C HIS A 80 -4.13 -4.78 11.07
N ARG A 81 -3.02 -4.23 11.58
CA ARG A 81 -1.67 -4.82 11.52
C ARG A 81 -1.29 -5.23 10.10
N CYS A 82 -0.96 -4.24 9.30
CA CYS A 82 -0.72 -4.35 7.87
C CYS A 82 0.48 -5.23 7.53
N VAL A 83 0.28 -6.13 6.56
CA VAL A 83 1.34 -6.85 5.85
C VAL A 83 1.27 -6.54 4.38
N THR A 84 2.43 -6.33 3.78
CA THR A 84 2.63 -6.15 2.33
C THR A 84 3.22 -7.43 1.74
N THR A 85 2.61 -7.93 0.68
CA THR A 85 3.05 -9.15 -0.01
C THR A 85 4.14 -8.85 -1.04
N VAL A 86 5.13 -9.74 -1.16
CA VAL A 86 6.22 -9.65 -2.15
C VAL A 86 6.05 -10.77 -3.18
N PRO A 87 6.14 -10.49 -4.50
CA PRO A 87 6.55 -9.22 -5.11
C PRO A 87 5.42 -8.26 -5.47
N CYS A 88 4.15 -8.64 -5.28
CA CYS A 88 3.03 -7.89 -5.87
C CYS A 88 2.63 -6.60 -5.14
N GLY A 89 3.09 -6.37 -3.91
CA GLY A 89 2.84 -5.13 -3.15
C GLY A 89 1.45 -4.99 -2.54
N HIS A 90 0.55 -5.98 -2.67
CA HIS A 90 -0.80 -5.90 -2.10
C HIS A 90 -0.78 -6.02 -0.57
N ILE A 91 -1.66 -5.27 0.08
CA ILE A 91 -1.75 -5.14 1.53
C ILE A 91 -2.98 -5.84 2.12
N PHE A 92 -2.79 -6.44 3.29
CA PHE A 92 -3.82 -7.19 4.01
C PHE A 92 -3.66 -7.01 5.52
N ASP A 93 -4.73 -7.28 6.27
CA ASP A 93 -4.59 -7.55 7.71
C ASP A 93 -3.71 -8.79 7.88
N THR A 94 -2.83 -8.81 8.88
CA THR A 94 -1.96 -9.98 9.11
C THR A 94 -2.78 -11.25 9.34
N GLY A 95 -3.82 -11.18 10.19
CA GLY A 95 -4.71 -12.32 10.45
C GLY A 95 -5.40 -12.84 9.18
N CYS A 96 -5.92 -11.93 8.35
CA CYS A 96 -6.56 -12.27 7.07
C CYS A 96 -5.60 -12.99 6.12
N LEU A 97 -4.40 -12.42 5.91
CA LEU A 97 -3.43 -13.02 5.00
C LEU A 97 -2.92 -14.37 5.51
N ILE A 98 -2.65 -14.50 6.81
CA ILE A 98 -2.17 -15.77 7.35
C ILE A 98 -3.23 -16.86 7.27
N ALA A 99 -4.49 -16.54 7.57
CA ALA A 99 -5.61 -17.45 7.35
C ALA A 99 -5.67 -17.96 5.90
N TRP A 100 -5.45 -17.06 4.93
CA TRP A 100 -5.33 -17.42 3.53
C TRP A 100 -4.07 -18.25 3.23
N ARG A 101 -2.93 -17.94 3.85
CA ARG A 101 -1.66 -18.63 3.60
C ARG A 101 -1.66 -20.08 4.06
N HIS A 102 -2.53 -20.45 4.99
CA HIS A 102 -2.76 -21.85 5.36
C HIS A 102 -3.38 -22.68 4.23
N ARG A 103 -4.08 -22.05 3.27
CA ARG A 103 -4.73 -22.74 2.14
C ARG A 103 -4.10 -22.49 0.77
N SER A 104 -3.39 -21.37 0.59
CA SER A 104 -2.83 -21.00 -0.71
C SER A 104 -1.58 -20.16 -0.56
N ASN A 105 -0.61 -20.35 -1.45
CA ASN A 105 0.59 -19.51 -1.56
C ASN A 105 0.46 -18.37 -2.56
N ARG A 106 -0.72 -18.18 -3.16
CA ARG A 106 -0.99 -17.11 -4.10
C ARG A 106 -1.64 -15.93 -3.41
N CYS A 107 -1.37 -14.73 -3.90
CA CYS A 107 -1.98 -13.49 -3.44
C CYS A 107 -3.49 -13.56 -3.67
N PRO A 108 -4.33 -13.25 -2.67
CA PRO A 108 -5.78 -13.27 -2.84
C PRO A 108 -6.30 -12.28 -3.91
N GLU A 109 -5.56 -11.20 -4.17
CA GLU A 109 -5.97 -10.15 -5.09
C GLU A 109 -5.54 -10.41 -6.53
N CYS A 110 -4.27 -10.75 -6.76
CA CYS A 110 -3.72 -10.88 -8.11
C CYS A 110 -3.29 -12.29 -8.51
N GLY A 111 -3.33 -13.26 -7.59
CA GLY A 111 -2.96 -14.66 -7.87
C GLY A 111 -1.45 -14.91 -8.03
N LEU A 112 -0.59 -13.89 -7.95
CA LEU A 112 0.87 -14.05 -7.95
C LEU A 112 1.32 -14.84 -6.72
N VAL A 113 2.37 -15.65 -6.85
CA VAL A 113 2.93 -16.40 -5.70
C VAL A 113 3.54 -15.40 -4.72
N VAL A 114 3.10 -15.47 -3.46
CA VAL A 114 3.64 -14.69 -2.35
C VAL A 114 4.91 -15.37 -1.86
N LEU A 115 6.05 -14.74 -2.14
CA LEU A 115 7.35 -15.24 -1.74
C LEU A 115 7.67 -14.87 -0.29
N GLN A 116 7.32 -13.63 0.09
CA GLN A 116 7.61 -13.06 1.40
C GLN A 116 6.50 -12.10 1.81
N VAL A 117 6.46 -11.75 3.09
CA VAL A 117 5.59 -10.68 3.62
C VAL A 117 6.41 -9.72 4.47
N VAL A 118 6.09 -8.44 4.38
CA VAL A 118 6.74 -7.38 5.14
C VAL A 118 5.69 -6.70 6.02
N ARG A 119 5.96 -6.56 7.33
CA ARG A 119 5.12 -5.77 8.23
C ARG A 119 5.25 -4.30 7.88
N ASN A 120 4.14 -3.62 7.66
CA ASN A 120 4.13 -2.22 7.21
C ASN A 120 3.67 -1.29 8.33
N ARG A 121 4.62 -0.93 9.21
CA ARG A 121 4.37 -0.02 10.34
C ARG A 121 3.93 1.38 9.90
N GLY A 122 4.34 1.83 8.71
CA GLY A 122 3.89 3.11 8.17
C GLY A 122 2.38 3.13 7.94
N VAL A 123 1.85 2.06 7.34
CA VAL A 123 0.40 1.89 7.15
C VAL A 123 -0.33 1.71 8.48
N ASP A 124 0.26 1.00 9.43
CA ASP A 124 -0.32 0.87 10.78
C ASP A 124 -0.46 2.23 11.48
N ASN A 125 0.57 3.07 11.45
CA ASN A 125 0.52 4.41 12.04
C ASN A 125 -0.53 5.30 11.37
N MET A 126 -0.68 5.19 10.05
CA MET A 126 -1.73 5.91 9.31
C MET A 126 -3.13 5.43 9.71
N ALA A 127 -3.34 4.13 9.88
CA ALA A 127 -4.59 3.56 10.35
C ALA A 127 -4.92 3.98 11.79
N GLU A 128 -3.93 3.99 12.68
CA GLU A 128 -4.11 4.45 14.06
C GLU A 128 -4.46 5.94 14.12
N THR A 129 -3.72 6.79 13.40
CA THR A 129 -4.00 8.23 13.31
C THR A 129 -5.41 8.48 12.74
N PHE A 130 -5.83 7.69 11.74
CA PHE A 130 -7.17 7.77 11.19
C PHE A 130 -8.23 7.41 12.24
N LEU A 131 -8.05 6.33 13.00
CA LEU A 131 -8.98 5.91 14.07
C LEU A 131 -9.07 6.91 15.22
N GLN A 132 -7.98 7.58 15.58
CA GLN A 132 -7.99 8.61 16.62
C GLN A 132 -8.90 9.79 16.24
N ASN A 133 -9.03 10.09 14.95
CA ASN A 133 -9.87 11.17 14.42
C ASN A 133 -11.26 10.70 13.95
N HIS A 134 -11.43 9.39 13.73
CA HIS A 134 -12.66 8.76 13.24
C HIS A 134 -12.96 7.46 14.02
N PRO A 135 -13.27 7.56 15.32
CA PRO A 135 -13.53 6.38 16.15
C PRO A 135 -14.74 5.56 15.67
N GLU A 136 -15.72 6.19 15.02
CA GLU A 136 -16.87 5.53 14.40
C GLU A 136 -16.49 4.58 13.25
N ALA A 137 -15.30 4.73 12.68
CA ALA A 137 -14.77 3.85 11.66
C ALA A 137 -14.04 2.62 12.23
N ALA A 138 -13.97 2.48 13.56
CA ALA A 138 -13.40 1.30 14.20
C ALA A 138 -14.18 0.04 13.84
N ARG A 139 -13.45 -1.05 13.61
CA ARG A 139 -14.04 -2.37 13.41
C ARG A 139 -14.70 -2.86 14.70
N ALA A 140 -15.64 -3.78 14.56
CA ALA A 140 -16.22 -4.47 15.71
C ALA A 140 -15.13 -5.16 16.54
N ALA A 141 -15.25 -5.09 17.87
CA ALA A 141 -14.28 -5.68 18.79
C ALA A 141 -14.13 -7.20 18.60
N SER A 142 -15.21 -7.90 18.22
CA SER A 142 -15.17 -9.32 17.87
C SER A 142 -14.31 -9.60 16.65
N THR A 143 -14.37 -8.74 15.62
CA THR A 143 -13.51 -8.86 14.43
C THR A 143 -12.04 -8.66 14.79
N LEU A 144 -11.73 -7.65 15.62
CA LEU A 144 -10.35 -7.41 16.08
C LEU A 144 -9.81 -8.61 16.87
N LYS A 145 -10.59 -9.16 17.81
CA LYS A 145 -10.22 -10.37 18.56
C LYS A 145 -9.94 -11.56 17.64
N LEU A 146 -10.81 -11.77 16.64
CA LEU A 146 -10.64 -12.85 15.67
C LEU A 146 -9.35 -12.69 14.84
N LEU A 147 -9.05 -11.47 14.39
CA LEU A 147 -7.82 -11.17 13.64
C LEU A 147 -6.56 -11.37 14.48
N GLU A 148 -6.60 -10.91 15.73
CA GLU A 148 -5.49 -11.10 16.67
C GLU A 148 -5.27 -12.58 17.00
N TYR A 149 -6.35 -13.34 17.20
CA TYR A 149 -6.25 -14.77 17.42
C TYR A 149 -5.63 -15.48 16.20
N ALA A 150 -6.12 -15.18 15.00
CA ALA A 150 -5.60 -15.74 13.76
C ALA A 150 -4.11 -15.45 13.56
N GLU A 151 -3.62 -14.28 13.99
CA GLU A 151 -2.20 -13.93 13.98
C GLU A 151 -1.38 -14.67 15.06
N ARG A 152 -1.94 -14.80 16.27
CA ARG A 152 -1.21 -15.25 17.46
C ARG A 152 -1.20 -16.76 17.66
N CYS A 153 -2.04 -17.55 16.98
CA CYS A 153 -2.03 -19.00 17.20
C CYS A 153 -0.67 -19.62 16.76
N PRO A 154 -0.20 -20.70 17.40
CA PRO A 154 1.17 -21.21 17.23
C PRO A 154 1.54 -21.53 15.77
N ASP A 155 0.62 -22.17 15.04
CA ASP A 155 0.82 -22.53 13.63
C ASP A 155 0.95 -21.29 12.75
N SER A 156 0.11 -20.28 13.00
CA SER A 156 0.14 -19.00 12.30
C SER A 156 1.42 -18.22 12.57
N GLN A 157 1.90 -18.18 13.81
CA GLN A 157 3.17 -17.54 14.15
C GLN A 157 4.35 -18.21 13.44
N SER A 158 4.36 -19.55 13.41
CA SER A 158 5.39 -20.33 12.72
C SER A 158 5.37 -20.09 11.21
N LEU A 159 4.19 -19.98 10.60
CA LEU A 159 4.04 -19.61 9.19
C LEU A 159 4.47 -18.17 8.91
N LEU A 160 4.02 -17.22 9.73
CA LEU A 160 4.36 -15.81 9.58
C LEU A 160 5.87 -15.58 9.70
N SER A 161 6.51 -16.20 10.70
CA SER A 161 7.97 -16.12 10.90
C SER A 161 8.74 -16.54 9.65
N ARG A 162 8.34 -17.66 9.01
CA ARG A 162 8.93 -18.13 7.75
C ARG A 162 8.73 -17.13 6.60
N LEU A 163 7.53 -16.58 6.47
CA LEU A 163 7.22 -15.60 5.43
C LEU A 163 7.97 -14.27 5.61
N THR A 164 8.23 -13.85 6.84
CA THR A 164 8.95 -12.60 7.14
C THR A 164 10.46 -12.74 7.05
N THR A 165 11.02 -13.92 7.36
CA THR A 165 12.47 -14.17 7.30
C THR A 165 12.94 -14.54 5.90
N GLY A 166 12.01 -14.70 4.95
CA GLY A 166 12.35 -14.96 3.57
C GLY A 166 12.90 -16.36 3.31
N VAL A 167 12.76 -17.27 4.26
CA VAL A 167 13.09 -18.68 4.05
C VAL A 167 12.19 -19.16 2.91
N PRO A 168 12.76 -19.65 1.78
CA PRO A 168 11.98 -20.10 0.66
C PRO A 168 11.01 -21.16 1.16
N THR A 169 9.70 -20.85 1.10
CA THR A 169 8.70 -21.89 1.27
C THR A 169 8.95 -22.84 0.11
N PRO A 170 9.31 -24.12 0.34
CA PRO A 170 9.66 -25.03 -0.74
C PRO A 170 8.55 -25.00 -1.78
N ALA A 171 8.93 -24.81 -3.05
CA ALA A 171 8.01 -24.77 -4.15
C ALA A 171 7.22 -26.08 -4.12
N ARG A 172 5.94 -25.99 -3.74
CA ARG A 172 5.03 -27.14 -3.76
C ARG A 172 4.94 -27.66 -5.19
N THR A 173 4.86 -28.96 -5.33
CA THR A 173 4.74 -29.59 -6.65
C THR A 173 3.42 -29.16 -7.31
N VAL A 174 3.37 -29.22 -8.64
CA VAL A 174 2.15 -28.92 -9.41
C VAL A 174 0.99 -29.80 -8.96
N ALA A 175 1.25 -31.07 -8.59
CA ALA A 175 0.26 -31.97 -8.02
C ALA A 175 -0.35 -31.43 -6.70
N GLN A 176 0.50 -30.96 -5.78
CA GLN A 176 0.05 -30.34 -4.53
C GLN A 176 -0.73 -29.05 -4.76
N ALA A 177 -0.35 -28.24 -5.75
CA ALA A 177 -1.06 -27.00 -6.08
C ALA A 177 -2.44 -27.25 -6.73
N VAL A 178 -2.57 -28.31 -7.54
CA VAL A 178 -3.82 -28.71 -8.20
C VAL A 178 -4.81 -29.31 -7.19
N GLU A 179 -4.32 -30.13 -6.27
CA GLU A 179 -5.11 -30.76 -5.21
C GLU A 179 -5.62 -29.72 -4.19
N GLU A 180 -4.80 -28.69 -3.88
CA GLU A 180 -5.20 -27.57 -3.01
C GLU A 180 -6.17 -26.59 -3.70
N ALA A 181 -6.05 -26.35 -5.01
CA ALA A 181 -7.06 -25.55 -5.74
C ALA A 181 -8.43 -26.24 -5.74
N ALA A 182 -8.46 -27.57 -5.75
CA ALA A 182 -9.69 -28.35 -5.60
C ALA A 182 -10.24 -28.28 -4.16
N GLN A 183 -9.38 -28.26 -3.14
CA GLN A 183 -9.77 -28.19 -1.72
C GLN A 183 -10.09 -26.77 -1.22
N ALA A 184 -9.53 -25.72 -1.84
CA ALA A 184 -9.79 -24.32 -1.49
C ALA A 184 -11.24 -23.87 -1.77
N ASN A 185 -11.98 -24.61 -2.59
CA ASN A 185 -13.41 -24.40 -2.85
C ASN A 185 -14.33 -25.05 -1.80
N ALA A 186 -13.79 -25.84 -0.87
CA ALA A 186 -14.55 -26.31 0.29
C ALA A 186 -14.44 -25.28 1.41
N GLU A 187 -15.23 -24.20 1.35
CA GLU A 187 -15.46 -23.36 2.53
C GLU A 187 -16.04 -24.26 3.64
N PRO A 188 -15.37 -24.44 4.79
CA PRO A 188 -16.09 -24.95 5.95
C PRO A 188 -17.20 -23.94 6.24
N ALA A 189 -18.44 -24.43 6.35
CA ALA A 189 -19.58 -23.61 6.70
C ALA A 189 -19.37 -23.09 8.14
N ALA A 190 -18.68 -21.96 8.29
CA ALA A 190 -18.64 -21.21 9.54
C ALA A 190 -20.02 -20.61 9.76
N VAL A 191 -20.85 -21.36 10.47
CA VAL A 191 -22.14 -20.89 10.96
C VAL A 191 -21.87 -19.65 11.83
N GLY A 192 -22.29 -18.47 11.36
CA GLY A 192 -22.29 -17.23 12.15
C GLY A 192 -21.30 -16.13 11.74
N LEU A 193 -20.31 -16.38 10.87
CA LEU A 193 -19.42 -15.31 10.41
C LEU A 193 -19.97 -14.54 9.19
N PRO A 194 -19.79 -13.20 9.13
CA PRO A 194 -20.07 -12.43 7.93
C PRO A 194 -19.31 -12.94 6.70
N ARG A 195 -19.91 -12.78 5.50
CA ARG A 195 -19.35 -13.29 4.23
C ARG A 195 -17.89 -12.90 4.02
N HIS A 196 -17.52 -11.66 4.31
CA HIS A 196 -16.18 -11.14 4.11
C HIS A 196 -15.14 -11.64 5.15
N LEU A 197 -15.59 -12.26 6.24
CA LEU A 197 -14.73 -12.87 7.28
C LEU A 197 -14.70 -14.40 7.23
N LYS A 198 -15.42 -15.05 6.31
CA LYS A 198 -15.46 -16.52 6.19
C LYS A 198 -14.07 -17.17 6.03
N HIS A 199 -13.11 -16.47 5.43
CA HIS A 199 -11.73 -16.97 5.33
C HIS A 199 -11.05 -17.19 6.70
N LEU A 200 -11.58 -16.58 7.78
CA LEU A 200 -11.15 -16.76 9.16
C LEU A 200 -11.93 -17.88 9.89
N ALA A 201 -12.81 -18.61 9.21
CA ALA A 201 -13.66 -19.67 9.77
C ALA A 201 -12.94 -20.61 10.74
N ARG A 202 -11.73 -21.07 10.37
CA ARG A 202 -10.92 -21.98 11.19
C ARG A 202 -10.55 -21.44 12.57
N PHE A 203 -10.60 -20.12 12.76
CA PHE A 203 -10.25 -19.44 14.02
C PHE A 203 -11.50 -19.01 14.80
N ALA A 204 -12.69 -19.12 14.22
CA ALA A 204 -13.92 -18.58 14.79
C ALA A 204 -14.34 -19.29 16.08
N ALA A 205 -14.12 -20.60 16.16
CA ALA A 205 -14.50 -21.41 17.32
C ALA A 205 -13.63 -21.12 18.57
N GLU A 206 -12.40 -20.67 18.36
CA GLU A 206 -11.40 -20.49 19.43
C GLU A 206 -11.22 -19.01 19.84
N ALA A 207 -11.78 -18.09 19.06
CA ALA A 207 -11.75 -16.64 19.32
C ALA A 207 -12.98 -16.10 20.07
N ALA A 208 -13.94 -16.97 20.41
CA ALA A 208 -15.18 -16.64 21.11
C ALA A 208 -14.96 -16.27 22.58
#